data_AF-A0A1I2QDN5-F1
#
_entry.id   AF-A0A1I2QDN5-F1
#
_cell.length_a   1.000
_cell.length_b   1.000
_cell.length_c   1.000
_cell.angle_alpha   90.00
_cell.angle_beta   90.00
_cell.angle_gamma   90.00
#
_symmetry.space_group_name_H-M   'P 1'
#
loop_
_entity.id
_entity.type
_entity.pdbx_description
1 polymer ?
#
loop_
_entity_poly.entity_id
_entity_poly.type
_entity_poly.pdbx_seq_one_letter_code
_entity_poly.pdbx_strand_id
1 'polypeptide(L)'
;MFILTLILLAIETTNPSPYCELTDEGIYYDHKGSKLYSWEEIDHVKLLPGRIRDRFGLFYSFSLSGNECEFRFYDIDEIKTVERLVEENGMNLQVVPLTEEDLTSIRQSYSSDEAEYVIGLFSR
;
A
#
# COMPACT_ATOMS: atom_id res chain seq x y z
N MET A 1 -6.82 -35.53 46.70
CA MET A 1 -7.49 -34.48 45.90
C MET A 1 -6.46 -33.38 45.67
N PHE A 2 -5.88 -33.30 44.47
CA PHE A 2 -4.99 -32.20 44.07
C PHE A 2 -5.42 -31.83 42.66
N ILE A 3 -5.97 -30.62 42.52
CA ILE A 3 -6.48 -30.03 41.28
C ILE A 3 -5.44 -28.99 40.83
N LEU A 4 -5.40 -28.78 39.51
CA LEU A 4 -4.79 -27.67 38.76
C LEU A 4 -3.34 -27.85 38.34
N THR A 5 -3.16 -28.62 37.27
CA THR A 5 -2.26 -28.20 36.19
C THR A 5 -3.12 -27.51 35.12
N LEU A 6 -3.27 -26.19 35.25
CA LEU A 6 -3.68 -25.33 34.14
C LEU A 6 -2.53 -25.38 33.13
N ILE A 7 -2.68 -26.20 32.11
CA ILE A 7 -1.86 -26.07 30.90
C ILE A 7 -2.34 -24.78 30.25
N LEU A 8 -1.69 -23.67 30.61
CA LEU A 8 -1.62 -22.49 29.76
C LEU A 8 -0.86 -22.93 28.51
N LEU A 9 -1.60 -23.50 27.56
CA LEU A 9 -1.21 -23.47 26.16
C LEU A 9 -1.19 -21.97 25.81
N ALA A 10 -0.03 -21.35 26.03
CA ALA A 10 0.39 -20.24 25.21
C ALA A 10 0.45 -20.82 23.79
N ILE A 11 -0.71 -20.84 23.13
CA ILE A 11 -0.73 -20.74 21.67
C ILE A 11 -0.07 -19.37 21.48
N GLU A 12 1.23 -19.38 21.18
CA GLU A 12 1.84 -18.32 20.40
C GLU A 12 0.98 -18.25 19.14
N THR A 13 -0.08 -17.44 19.21
CA THR A 13 -0.74 -16.94 18.03
C THR A 13 0.33 -16.06 17.42
N THR A 14 1.16 -16.65 16.55
CA THR A 14 1.87 -15.93 15.51
C THR A 14 0.81 -15.11 14.82
N ASN A 15 0.60 -13.87 15.31
CA ASN A 15 -0.45 -12.99 14.86
C ASN A 15 -0.05 -12.65 13.42
N PRO A 16 -0.68 -13.28 12.41
CA PRO A 16 -0.17 -13.16 11.06
C PRO A 16 -0.26 -11.68 10.66
N SER A 17 0.80 -11.18 10.03
CA SER A 17 0.74 -9.88 9.40
C SER A 17 -0.51 -9.81 8.52
N PRO A 18 -1.23 -8.68 8.52
CA PRO A 18 -2.42 -8.53 7.69
C PRO A 18 -2.07 -8.82 6.22
N TYR A 19 -2.89 -9.63 5.56
CA TYR A 19 -2.82 -9.80 4.11
C TYR A 19 -3.73 -8.79 3.43
N CYS A 20 -3.21 -8.10 2.42
CA CYS A 20 -3.93 -7.11 1.62
C CYS A 20 -3.83 -7.49 0.14
N GLU A 21 -4.94 -7.41 -0.57
CA GLU A 21 -5.01 -7.62 -2.02
C GLU A 21 -5.86 -6.53 -2.67
N LEU A 22 -5.30 -5.90 -3.69
CA LEU A 22 -5.97 -4.89 -4.49
C LEU A 22 -6.79 -5.59 -5.59
N THR A 23 -8.07 -5.26 -5.68
CA THR A 23 -9.01 -5.86 -6.63
C THR A 23 -9.80 -4.78 -7.37
N ASP A 24 -10.52 -5.13 -8.43
CA ASP A 24 -11.39 -4.19 -9.13
C ASP A 24 -12.55 -3.69 -8.24
N GLU A 25 -12.94 -4.45 -7.21
CA GLU A 25 -14.05 -4.12 -6.29
C GLU A 25 -13.61 -3.30 -5.06
N GLY A 26 -12.30 -3.21 -4.81
CA GLY A 26 -11.72 -2.55 -3.64
C GLY A 26 -10.54 -3.33 -3.06
N ILE A 27 -10.38 -3.30 -1.73
CA ILE A 27 -9.28 -3.99 -1.05
C ILE A 27 -9.78 -5.15 -0.21
N TYR A 28 -9.31 -6.34 -0.53
CA TYR A 28 -9.48 -7.50 0.31
C TYR A 28 -8.43 -7.47 1.43
N TYR A 29 -8.90 -7.55 2.67
CA TYR A 29 -8.10 -7.50 3.88
C TYR A 29 -8.37 -8.75 4.72
N ASP A 30 -7.32 -9.47 5.10
CA ASP A 30 -7.41 -10.60 6.01
C ASP A 30 -6.50 -10.41 7.23
N HIS A 31 -7.12 -10.08 8.36
CA HIS A 31 -6.47 -10.06 9.67
C HIS A 31 -7.49 -10.34 10.77
N LYS A 32 -7.46 -11.57 11.32
CA LYS A 32 -8.46 -12.07 12.29
C LYS A 32 -9.88 -12.13 11.72
N GLY A 33 -9.98 -12.29 10.40
CA GLY A 33 -11.21 -12.29 9.63
C GLY A 33 -10.98 -11.61 8.28
N SER A 34 -11.65 -12.14 7.26
CA SER A 34 -11.59 -11.60 5.90
C SER A 34 -12.69 -10.57 5.70
N LYS A 35 -12.33 -9.41 5.15
CA LYS A 35 -13.28 -8.37 4.74
C LYS A 35 -12.85 -7.77 3.41
N LEU A 36 -13.80 -7.59 2.50
CA LEU A 36 -13.65 -6.69 1.36
C LEU A 36 -14.07 -5.29 1.79
N TYR A 37 -13.17 -4.32 1.64
CA TYR A 37 -13.46 -2.90 1.75
C TYR A 37 -13.72 -2.38 0.34
N SER A 38 -14.96 -2.02 0.04
CA SER A 38 -15.28 -1.41 -1.26
C SER A 38 -14.59 -0.05 -1.39
N TRP A 39 -14.44 0.45 -2.62
CA TRP A 39 -13.84 1.76 -2.86
C TRP A 39 -14.50 2.90 -2.07
N GLU A 40 -15.83 2.84 -1.88
CA GLU A 40 -16.60 3.81 -1.11
C GLU A 40 -16.30 3.77 0.40
N GLU A 41 -15.81 2.64 0.93
CA GLU A 41 -15.42 2.48 2.34
C GLU A 41 -13.99 2.94 2.63
N ILE A 42 -13.21 3.26 1.60
CA ILE A 42 -11.81 3.69 1.74
C ILE A 42 -11.78 5.21 1.95
N ASP A 43 -11.25 5.66 3.09
CA ASP A 43 -11.31 7.08 3.47
C ASP A 43 -10.46 7.98 2.57
N HIS A 44 -9.25 7.53 2.28
CA HIS A 44 -8.26 8.21 1.44
C HIS A 44 -7.15 7.25 1.03
N VAL A 45 -6.40 7.67 0.02
CA VAL A 45 -5.19 6.99 -0.47
C VAL A 45 -4.02 7.94 -0.33
N LYS A 46 -2.84 7.46 0.08
CA LYS A 46 -1.60 8.24 0.07
C LYS A 46 -0.66 7.72 -0.99
N LEU A 47 -0.16 8.61 -1.84
CA LEU A 47 0.97 8.35 -2.71
C LEU A 47 2.25 8.78 -2.00
N LEU A 48 3.13 7.82 -1.75
CA LEU A 48 4.34 7.98 -0.98
C LEU A 48 5.56 7.64 -1.84
N PRO A 49 6.61 8.47 -1.83
CA PRO A 49 7.90 8.05 -2.34
C PRO A 49 8.46 6.97 -1.40
N GLY A 50 9.13 5.97 -1.95
CA GLY A 50 9.93 5.13 -1.09
C GLY A 50 11.08 4.44 -1.78
N ARG A 51 12.03 4.05 -0.95
CA ARG A 51 13.29 3.48 -1.39
C ARG A 51 13.42 2.08 -0.86
N ILE A 52 13.68 1.18 -1.78
CA ILE A 52 13.73 -0.24 -1.45
C ILE A 52 15.00 -0.77 -2.05
N ARG A 53 15.97 -1.03 -1.18
CA ARG A 53 17.34 -1.37 -1.59
C ARG A 53 17.89 -0.27 -2.50
N ASP A 54 18.22 -0.62 -3.74
CA ASP A 54 18.95 0.23 -4.68
C ASP A 54 18.05 0.87 -5.74
N ARG A 55 16.72 0.76 -5.61
CA ARG A 55 15.74 1.32 -6.56
C ARG A 55 14.67 2.15 -5.84
N PHE A 56 14.19 3.16 -6.56
CA PHE A 56 12.98 3.88 -6.20
C PHE A 56 11.75 2.98 -6.41
N GLY A 57 10.76 3.10 -5.53
CA GLY A 57 9.45 2.48 -5.64
C GLY A 57 8.36 3.45 -5.20
N LEU A 58 7.14 3.17 -5.64
CA LEU A 58 5.95 3.90 -5.25
C LEU A 58 5.16 3.10 -4.23
N PHE A 59 4.65 3.80 -3.23
CA PHE A 59 3.82 3.22 -2.20
C PHE A 59 2.44 3.87 -2.26
N TYR A 60 1.40 3.04 -2.38
CA TYR A 60 0.00 3.45 -2.23
C TYR A 60 -0.50 2.90 -0.91
N SER A 61 -0.76 3.80 0.04
CA SER A 61 -1.34 3.44 1.33
C SER A 61 -2.82 3.77 1.37
N PHE A 62 -3.65 2.75 1.57
CA PHE A 62 -5.11 2.85 1.60
C PHE A 62 -5.61 2.78 3.04
N SER A 63 -6.37 3.80 3.45
CA SER A 63 -6.98 3.87 4.79
C SER A 63 -8.29 3.09 4.83
N LEU A 64 -8.31 1.99 5.60
CA LEU A 64 -9.42 1.04 5.71
C LEU A 64 -10.10 1.13 7.08
N SER A 65 -10.85 2.20 7.37
CA SER A 65 -11.69 2.35 8.58
C SER A 65 -11.02 1.80 9.87
N GLY A 66 -9.83 2.30 10.20
CA GLY A 66 -9.04 1.87 11.37
C GLY A 66 -7.91 0.87 11.08
N ASN A 67 -7.81 0.38 9.84
CA ASN A 67 -6.66 -0.38 9.33
C ASN A 67 -5.99 0.39 8.18
N GLU A 68 -4.81 -0.07 7.77
CA GLU A 68 -4.07 0.48 6.63
C GLU A 68 -3.51 -0.67 5.78
N CYS A 69 -3.62 -0.56 4.46
CA CYS A 69 -2.99 -1.47 3.51
C CYS A 69 -2.04 -0.68 2.62
N GLU A 70 -0.76 -1.06 2.66
CA GLU A 70 0.27 -0.45 1.82
C GLU A 70 0.64 -1.41 0.69
N PHE A 71 0.52 -0.93 -0.54
CA PHE A 71 0.98 -1.63 -1.74
C PHE A 71 2.19 -0.92 -2.32
N ARG A 72 3.11 -1.73 -2.83
CA ARG A 72 4.41 -1.28 -3.32
C ARG A 72 4.57 -1.67 -4.77
N PHE A 73 4.82 -0.67 -5.61
CA PHE A 73 4.96 -0.84 -7.04
C PHE A 73 6.28 -0.29 -7.53
N TYR A 74 6.73 -0.89 -8.62
CA TYR A 74 7.95 -0.45 -9.28
C TYR A 74 7.90 -0.60 -10.80
N ASP A 75 6.99 -1.42 -11.29
CA ASP A 75 6.73 -1.59 -12.71
C ASP A 75 5.75 -0.52 -13.15
N ILE A 76 6.04 0.15 -14.27
CA ILE A 76 5.25 1.28 -14.75
C ILE A 76 3.83 0.87 -15.14
N ASP A 77 3.62 -0.37 -15.62
CA ASP A 77 2.30 -0.84 -15.99
C ASP A 77 1.46 -1.18 -14.75
N GLU A 78 2.09 -1.71 -13.69
CA GLU A 78 1.42 -1.86 -12.38
C GLU A 78 1.06 -0.49 -11.78
N ILE A 79 1.98 0.49 -11.86
CA ILE A 79 1.74 1.86 -11.39
C ILE A 79 0.55 2.49 -12.12
N LYS A 80 0.51 2.38 -13.46
CA LYS A 80 -0.62 2.86 -14.26
C LYS A 80 -1.94 2.16 -13.90
N THR A 81 -1.87 0.88 -13.56
CA THR A 81 -3.06 0.09 -13.18
C THR A 81 -3.65 0.59 -11.87
N VAL A 82 -2.84 0.77 -10.82
CA VAL A 82 -3.32 1.31 -9.53
C VAL A 82 -3.78 2.76 -9.67
N GLU A 83 -3.08 3.57 -10.46
CA GLU A 83 -3.47 4.96 -10.74
C GLU A 83 -4.84 5.05 -11.40
N ARG A 84 -5.08 4.22 -12.42
CA ARG A 84 -6.39 4.13 -13.06
C ARG A 84 -7.48 3.74 -12.06
N LEU A 85 -7.22 2.76 -11.18
CA LEU A 85 -8.20 2.35 -10.16
C LEU A 85 -8.51 3.48 -9.17
N VAL A 86 -7.48 4.22 -8.72
CA VAL A 86 -7.63 5.37 -7.82
C VAL A 86 -8.46 6.48 -8.49
N GLU A 87 -8.17 6.79 -9.76
CA GLU A 87 -8.87 7.82 -10.52
C GLU A 87 -10.32 7.44 -10.89
N GLU A 88 -10.54 6.23 -11.43
CA GLU A 88 -11.86 5.76 -11.87
C GLU A 88 -12.86 5.66 -10.72
N ASN A 89 -12.37 5.35 -9.51
CA ASN A 89 -13.20 5.27 -8.31
C ASN A 89 -13.30 6.60 -7.55
N GLY A 90 -12.72 7.69 -8.08
CA GLY A 90 -12.84 9.03 -7.48
C GLY A 90 -12.20 9.15 -6.10
N MET A 91 -11.11 8.40 -5.86
CA MET A 91 -10.47 8.33 -4.55
C MET A 91 -9.85 9.66 -4.14
N ASN A 92 -9.99 10.00 -2.85
CA ASN A 92 -9.29 11.14 -2.26
C ASN A 92 -7.80 10.82 -2.11
N LEU A 93 -7.00 11.22 -3.09
CA LEU A 93 -5.57 10.99 -3.11
C LEU A 93 -4.80 12.13 -2.41
N GLN A 94 -3.98 11.75 -1.44
CA GLN A 94 -3.04 12.62 -0.75
C GLN A 94 -1.63 12.34 -1.27
N VAL A 95 -1.00 13.37 -1.85
CA VAL A 95 0.34 13.25 -2.41
C VAL A 95 1.37 13.76 -1.41
N VAL A 96 2.37 12.92 -1.11
CA VAL A 96 3.51 13.34 -0.29
C VAL A 96 4.59 13.97 -1.18
N PRO A 97 5.02 15.22 -0.92
CA PRO A 97 6.00 15.89 -1.77
C PRO A 97 7.32 15.14 -1.89
N LEU A 98 7.90 15.14 -3.09
CA LEU A 98 9.21 14.58 -3.36
C LEU A 98 10.33 15.43 -2.76
N THR A 99 11.40 14.77 -2.33
CA THR A 99 12.68 15.42 -2.00
C THR A 99 13.64 15.42 -3.20
N GLU A 100 14.69 16.24 -3.17
CA GLU A 100 15.76 16.23 -4.19
C GLU A 100 16.44 14.86 -4.33
N GLU A 101 16.56 14.15 -3.22
CA GLU A 101 17.15 12.82 -3.20
C GLU A 101 16.21 11.79 -3.85
N ASP A 102 14.90 11.96 -3.72
CA ASP A 102 13.91 11.14 -4.43
C ASP A 102 13.94 11.40 -5.93
N LEU A 103 14.01 12.67 -6.35
CA LEU A 103 14.17 13.03 -7.77
C LEU A 103 15.41 12.39 -8.39
N THR A 104 16.52 12.38 -7.65
CA THR A 104 17.76 11.72 -8.07
C THR A 104 17.55 10.20 -8.17
N SER A 105 16.92 9.60 -7.17
CA SER A 105 16.63 8.16 -7.12
C SER A 105 15.70 7.70 -8.25
N ILE A 106 14.65 8.47 -8.56
CA ILE A 106 13.72 8.20 -9.66
C ILE A 106 14.48 8.19 -11.00
N ARG A 107 15.28 9.22 -11.28
CA ARG A 107 16.04 9.32 -12.54
C ARG A 107 17.10 8.24 -12.72
N GLN A 108 17.53 7.60 -11.63
CA GLN A 108 18.43 6.44 -11.68
C GLN A 108 17.69 5.12 -11.86
N SER A 109 16.42 5.05 -11.44
CA SER A 109 15.63 3.81 -11.38
C SER A 109 14.80 3.56 -12.64
N TYR A 110 14.47 4.59 -13.39
CA TYR A 110 13.59 4.54 -14.57
C TYR A 110 14.27 5.11 -15.81
N SER A 111 13.76 4.76 -17.00
CA SER A 111 14.13 5.48 -18.22
C SER A 111 13.65 6.94 -18.17
N SER A 112 14.15 7.80 -19.06
CA SER A 112 13.82 9.23 -19.03
C SER A 112 12.32 9.51 -19.08
N ASP A 113 11.58 8.83 -19.95
CA ASP A 113 10.13 9.05 -20.12
C ASP A 113 9.34 8.52 -18.91
N GLU A 114 9.75 7.37 -18.38
CA GLU A 114 9.16 6.77 -17.19
C GLU A 114 9.44 7.61 -15.93
N ALA A 115 10.65 8.18 -15.81
CA ALA A 115 11.01 9.05 -14.71
C ALA A 115 10.15 10.32 -14.69
N GLU A 116 9.96 10.97 -15.84
CA GLU A 116 9.10 12.15 -15.94
C GLU A 116 7.63 11.81 -15.65
N TYR A 117 7.15 10.64 -16.09
CA TYR A 117 5.83 10.14 -15.71
C TYR A 117 5.70 10.00 -14.19
N VAL A 118 6.65 9.30 -13.55
CA VAL A 118 6.64 9.06 -12.09
C VAL A 118 6.72 10.38 -11.30
N ILE A 119 7.58 11.33 -11.71
CA ILE A 119 7.67 12.66 -11.10
C ILE A 119 6.35 13.42 -11.25
N GLY A 120 5.70 13.30 -12.41
CA GLY A 120 4.40 13.92 -12.70
C GLY A 120 3.30 13.49 -11.71
N LEU A 121 3.31 12.22 -11.25
CA LEU A 121 2.34 11.72 -10.26
C LEU A 121 2.36 12.49 -8.94
N PHE A 122 3.49 13.11 -8.59
CA PHE A 122 3.67 13.86 -7.34
C PHE A 122 3.42 15.38 -7.46
N SER A 123 3.07 15.86 -8.65
CA SER A 123 2.90 17.30 -8.93
C SER A 123 1.44 17.73 -9.03
N ARG A 124 0.49 16.86 -8.67
CA ARG A 124 -0.96 17.07 -8.76
C ARG A 124 -1.59 17.51 -7.45
#